data_AF-A0A9Q8ZJ80-F1
#
_entry.id   AF-A0A9Q8ZJ80-F1
#
_cell.length_a   1.000
_cell.length_b   1.000
_cell.length_c   1.000
_cell.angle_alpha   90.00
_cell.angle_beta   90.00
_cell.angle_gamma   90.00
#
_symmetry.space_group_name_H-M   'P 1'
#
loop_
_entity.id
_entity.type
_entity.pdbx_description
1 polymer ?
#
loop_
_entity_poly.entity_id
_entity_poly.type
_entity_poly.pdbx_seq_one_letter_code
_entity_poly.pdbx_strand_id
1 'polypeptide(L)'
;MAKALQGYTDYEDYTVIGSPPLGVTPFTLDAEGKVEIHCGEIYCRVAFQNGVLCSARFQARSALCNHVRRIHELPISPSVHGVGKPPAALVIQEKLWYSSIMNTHRQLAAQGLQPQLQSRPASHSAVSSSATVESGNYKNSGTPTEDK
;
A
#
# COMPACT_ATOMS: atom_id res chain seq x y z
N MET A 1 11.94 -7.15 -9.27
CA MET A 1 10.98 -6.75 -10.33
C MET A 1 10.94 -7.76 -11.46
N ALA A 2 9.76 -8.02 -12.02
CA ALA A 2 9.59 -8.93 -13.17
C ALA A 2 9.90 -8.22 -14.49
N LYS A 3 10.97 -8.66 -15.17
CA LYS A 3 11.46 -8.05 -16.42
C LYS A 3 10.40 -8.00 -17.53
N ALA A 4 9.51 -8.99 -17.59
CA ALA A 4 8.45 -9.05 -18.61
C ALA A 4 7.37 -7.96 -18.45
N LEU A 5 7.31 -7.30 -17.29
CA LEU A 5 6.34 -6.27 -16.95
C LEU A 5 6.99 -4.87 -16.82
N GLN A 6 8.28 -4.75 -17.11
CA GLN A 6 8.99 -3.48 -17.05
C GLN A 6 8.40 -2.47 -18.05
N GLY A 7 8.22 -1.22 -17.64
CA GLY A 7 7.59 -0.17 -18.44
C GLY A 7 6.06 -0.23 -18.46
N TYR A 8 5.43 -1.13 -17.70
CA TYR A 8 3.98 -1.16 -17.56
C TYR A 8 3.54 -0.43 -16.29
N THR A 9 2.91 0.73 -16.47
CA THR A 9 2.63 1.70 -15.39
C THR A 9 1.89 1.10 -14.20
N ASP A 10 0.81 0.33 -14.41
CA ASP A 10 0.07 -0.25 -13.28
C ASP A 10 0.93 -1.24 -12.45
N TYR A 11 1.86 -1.96 -13.10
CA TYR A 11 2.81 -2.81 -12.37
C TYR A 11 3.86 -1.98 -11.63
N GLU A 12 4.37 -0.91 -12.24
CA GLU A 12 5.35 -0.03 -11.62
C GLU A 12 4.76 0.65 -10.38
N ASP A 13 3.54 1.19 -10.49
CA ASP A 13 2.78 1.75 -9.38
C ASP A 13 2.56 0.71 -8.27
N TYR A 14 2.13 -0.50 -8.64
CA TYR A 14 1.95 -1.61 -7.70
C TYR A 14 3.22 -1.87 -6.86
N THR A 15 4.39 -1.81 -7.50
CA THR A 15 5.66 -2.11 -6.81
C THR A 15 6.11 -1.04 -5.84
N VAL A 16 5.64 0.20 -5.97
CA VAL A 16 6.07 1.34 -5.14
C VAL A 16 5.10 1.69 -4.01
N ILE A 17 3.84 1.23 -4.08
CA ILE A 17 2.91 1.35 -2.95
C ILE A 17 3.56 0.67 -1.72
N GLY A 18 3.40 1.25 -0.53
CA GLY A 18 4.03 0.74 0.70
C GLY A 18 3.35 -0.48 1.33
N SER A 19 2.17 -0.84 0.83
CA SER A 19 1.27 -1.88 1.33
C SER A 19 0.61 -2.62 0.17
N PRO A 20 -0.04 -3.77 0.41
CA PRO A 20 -0.92 -4.36 -0.60
C PRO A 20 -1.98 -3.35 -1.06
N PRO A 21 -2.36 -3.32 -2.36
CA PRO A 21 -3.38 -2.41 -2.84
C PRO A 21 -4.75 -2.67 -2.20
N LEU A 22 -5.53 -1.61 -2.07
CA LEU A 22 -6.91 -1.72 -1.57
C LEU A 22 -7.76 -2.59 -2.50
N GLY A 23 -8.63 -3.42 -1.91
CA GLY A 23 -9.50 -4.33 -2.65
C GLY A 23 -8.81 -5.59 -3.15
N VAL A 24 -7.53 -5.80 -2.80
CA VAL A 24 -6.86 -7.05 -3.12
C VAL A 24 -7.46 -8.23 -2.36
N THR A 25 -7.67 -9.34 -3.05
CA THR A 25 -8.22 -10.57 -2.49
C THR A 25 -7.12 -11.52 -2.01
N PRO A 26 -7.46 -12.59 -1.28
CA PRO A 26 -6.52 -13.67 -1.01
C PRO A 26 -6.01 -14.34 -2.29
N PHE A 27 -4.95 -15.13 -2.19
CA PHE A 27 -4.51 -15.95 -3.33
C PHE A 27 -5.58 -16.95 -3.75
N THR A 28 -5.67 -17.21 -5.06
CA THR A 28 -6.46 -18.30 -5.61
C THR A 28 -5.74 -19.63 -5.38
N LEU A 29 -6.53 -20.68 -5.18
CA LEU A 29 -6.04 -22.05 -5.13
C LEU A 29 -6.38 -22.74 -6.45
N ASP A 30 -5.43 -23.49 -7.01
CA ASP A 30 -5.67 -24.36 -8.16
C ASP A 30 -6.49 -25.60 -7.77
N ALA A 31 -6.79 -26.45 -8.76
CA ALA A 31 -7.57 -27.67 -8.56
C ALA A 31 -6.91 -28.66 -7.57
N GLU A 32 -5.59 -28.57 -7.37
CA GLU A 32 -4.83 -29.37 -6.41
C GLU A 32 -4.65 -28.67 -5.05
N GLY A 33 -5.32 -27.53 -4.83
CA GLY A 33 -5.26 -26.78 -3.59
C GLY A 33 -3.94 -26.01 -3.39
N LYS A 34 -3.18 -25.76 -4.46
CA LYS A 34 -1.91 -25.02 -4.41
C LYS A 34 -2.14 -23.55 -4.71
N VAL A 35 -1.35 -22.71 -4.04
CA VAL A 35 -1.42 -21.26 -4.18
C VAL A 35 -0.90 -20.83 -5.54
N GLU A 36 -1.73 -20.10 -6.28
CA GLU A 36 -1.33 -19.42 -7.52
C GLU A 36 -0.79 -18.03 -7.21
N ILE A 37 0.46 -17.78 -7.62
CA ILE A 37 1.14 -16.51 -7.40
C ILE A 37 1.50 -15.88 -8.74
N HIS A 38 0.91 -14.72 -9.02
CA HIS A 38 1.11 -13.93 -10.24
C HIS A 38 2.58 -13.60 -10.52
N CYS A 39 2.91 -13.42 -11.80
CA CYS A 39 4.22 -12.94 -12.21
C CYS A 39 4.52 -11.58 -11.59
N GLY A 40 5.66 -11.42 -10.93
CA GLY A 40 6.06 -10.14 -10.37
C GLY A 40 5.37 -9.75 -9.07
N GLU A 41 4.51 -10.63 -8.52
CA GLU A 41 3.89 -10.48 -7.21
C GLU A 41 4.97 -10.36 -6.11
N ILE A 42 4.74 -9.43 -5.19
CA ILE A 42 5.65 -9.08 -4.09
C ILE A 42 4.96 -8.98 -2.74
N TYR A 43 3.64 -9.09 -2.67
CA TYR A 43 2.89 -9.08 -1.42
C TYR A 43 2.36 -10.46 -1.06
N CYS A 44 2.47 -10.84 0.20
CA CYS A 44 1.80 -12.02 0.71
C CYS A 44 0.31 -11.74 0.94
N ARG A 45 -0.53 -12.49 0.24
CA ARG A 45 -1.99 -12.37 0.28
C ARG A 45 -2.64 -13.61 0.87
N VAL A 46 -1.91 -14.38 1.68
CA VAL A 46 -2.53 -15.46 2.47
C VAL A 46 -3.41 -14.80 3.54
N ALA A 47 -4.67 -15.24 3.62
CA ALA A 47 -5.60 -14.82 4.65
C ALA A 47 -5.45 -15.70 5.89
N PHE A 48 -5.42 -15.09 7.07
CA PHE A 48 -5.57 -15.79 8.35
C PHE A 48 -7.04 -16.14 8.60
N GLN A 49 -7.29 -16.95 9.63
CA GLN A 49 -8.65 -17.39 10.00
C GLN A 49 -9.62 -16.22 10.30
N ASN A 50 -9.10 -15.07 10.72
CA ASN A 50 -9.88 -13.87 10.99
C ASN A 50 -10.13 -13.00 9.74
N GLY A 51 -9.74 -13.46 8.55
CA GLY A 51 -9.89 -12.74 7.29
C GLY A 51 -8.83 -11.67 7.02
N VAL A 52 -7.88 -11.44 7.93
CA VAL A 52 -6.79 -10.47 7.73
C VAL A 52 -5.70 -11.06 6.85
N LEU A 53 -5.20 -10.29 5.88
CA LEU A 53 -4.09 -10.70 5.02
C LEU A 53 -2.74 -10.55 5.72
N CYS A 54 -1.84 -11.50 5.49
CA CYS A 54 -0.45 -11.43 5.96
C CYS A 54 0.25 -10.10 5.58
N SER A 55 0.06 -9.63 4.35
CA SER A 55 0.51 -8.33 3.87
C SER A 55 2.02 -8.10 3.85
N ALA A 56 2.84 -9.11 4.16
CA ALA A 56 4.29 -9.03 4.10
C ALA A 56 4.77 -8.71 2.67
N ARG A 57 5.73 -7.77 2.55
CA ARG A 57 6.30 -7.33 1.27
C ARG A 57 7.68 -7.95 1.04
N PHE A 58 7.95 -8.34 -0.21
CA PHE A 58 9.18 -8.97 -0.63
C PHE A 58 9.82 -8.26 -1.82
N GLN A 59 11.13 -8.42 -2.00
CA GLN A 59 11.84 -7.84 -3.15
C GLN A 59 11.63 -8.64 -4.45
N ALA A 60 11.28 -9.92 -4.32
CA ALA A 60 11.12 -10.84 -5.44
C ALA A 60 10.07 -11.91 -5.14
N ARG A 61 9.42 -12.39 -6.20
CA ARG A 61 8.45 -13.49 -6.16
C ARG A 61 9.03 -14.76 -5.53
N SER A 62 10.30 -15.09 -5.77
CA SER A 62 10.94 -16.27 -5.17
C SER A 62 11.01 -16.20 -3.64
N ALA A 63 11.28 -15.02 -3.09
CA ALA A 63 11.28 -14.80 -1.64
C ALA A 63 9.87 -14.89 -1.06
N LEU A 64 8.88 -14.32 -1.75
CA LEU A 64 7.46 -14.50 -1.41
C LEU A 64 7.06 -15.98 -1.42
N CYS A 65 7.40 -16.73 -2.48
CA CYS A 65 7.10 -18.15 -2.56
C CYS A 65 7.73 -18.93 -1.39
N ASN A 66 8.97 -18.59 -1.02
CA ASN A 66 9.61 -19.23 0.13
C ASN A 66 8.89 -18.91 1.44
N HIS A 67 8.50 -17.64 1.63
CA HIS A 67 7.71 -17.23 2.77
C HIS A 67 6.38 -17.99 2.86
N VAL A 68 5.61 -18.07 1.77
CA VAL A 68 4.34 -18.81 1.74
C VAL A 68 4.52 -20.28 2.11
N ARG A 69 5.55 -20.95 1.59
CA ARG A 69 5.82 -22.35 1.96
C ARG A 69 6.24 -22.55 3.40
N ARG A 70 7.01 -21.63 3.97
CA ARG A 70 7.61 -21.79 5.31
C ARG A 70 6.75 -21.27 6.44
N ILE A 71 6.05 -20.16 6.21
CA ILE A 71 5.28 -19.45 7.24
C ILE A 71 3.81 -19.83 7.19
N HIS A 72 3.29 -20.10 5.99
CA HIS A 72 1.90 -20.50 5.82
C HIS A 72 1.73 -21.99 5.51
N GLU A 73 2.84 -22.73 5.33
CA GLU A 73 2.84 -24.18 5.06
C GLU A 73 1.99 -24.57 3.83
N LEU A 74 1.81 -23.63 2.90
CA LEU A 74 0.99 -23.84 1.71
C LEU A 74 1.85 -24.26 0.51
N PRO A 75 1.42 -25.30 -0.24
CA PRO A 75 2.05 -25.64 -1.50
C PRO A 75 1.78 -24.55 -2.54
N ILE A 76 2.71 -24.36 -3.47
CA ILE A 76 2.63 -23.33 -4.51
C ILE A 76 2.54 -23.99 -5.86
N SER A 77 1.61 -23.52 -6.68
CA SER A 77 1.43 -24.02 -8.02
C SER A 77 2.72 -23.80 -8.84
N PRO A 78 3.15 -24.77 -9.66
CA PRO A 78 4.28 -24.57 -10.55
C PRO A 78 4.11 -23.30 -11.37
N SER A 79 5.17 -22.52 -11.50
CA SER A 79 5.12 -21.30 -12.29
C SER A 79 4.80 -21.63 -13.75
N VAL A 80 3.63 -21.22 -14.23
CA VAL A 80 3.26 -21.28 -15.67
C VAL A 80 4.25 -20.54 -16.57
N HIS A 81 5.07 -19.65 -16.00
CA HIS A 81 6.12 -18.94 -16.72
C HIS A 81 7.32 -19.79 -17.14
N GLY A 82 7.39 -21.07 -16.72
CA GLY A 82 8.47 -21.99 -17.11
C GLY A 82 9.88 -21.49 -16.78
N VAL A 83 10.89 -22.15 -17.35
CA VAL A 83 12.27 -21.64 -17.38
C VAL A 83 12.43 -20.84 -18.68
N GLY A 84 12.64 -19.52 -18.60
CA GLY A 84 12.87 -18.68 -19.77
C GLY A 84 11.91 -17.49 -19.89
N LYS A 85 11.67 -17.06 -21.13
CA LYS A 85 10.78 -15.93 -21.43
C LYS A 85 9.31 -16.38 -21.34
N PRO A 86 8.46 -15.74 -20.53
CA PRO A 86 7.06 -16.12 -20.44
C PRO A 86 6.34 -15.93 -21.78
N PRO A 87 5.40 -16.82 -22.14
CA PRO A 87 4.50 -16.63 -23.27
C PRO A 87 3.82 -15.27 -23.26
N ALA A 88 3.63 -14.66 -24.44
CA ALA A 88 3.00 -13.35 -24.57
C ALA A 88 1.59 -13.31 -23.99
N ALA A 89 0.81 -14.38 -24.14
CA ALA A 89 -0.53 -14.51 -23.57
C ALA A 89 -0.51 -14.39 -22.03
N LEU A 90 0.46 -15.01 -21.36
CA LEU A 90 0.62 -14.87 -19.91
C LEU A 90 0.98 -13.43 -19.55
N VAL A 91 1.89 -12.78 -20.28
CA VAL A 91 2.23 -11.38 -20.01
C VAL A 91 1.01 -10.46 -20.14
N ILE A 92 0.13 -10.71 -21.12
CA ILE A 92 -1.14 -9.98 -21.27
C ILE A 92 -2.05 -10.22 -20.07
N GLN A 93 -2.20 -11.48 -19.64
CA GLN A 93 -3.02 -11.84 -18.47
C GLN A 93 -2.53 -11.14 -17.20
N GLU A 94 -1.22 -11.11 -16.97
CA GLU A 94 -0.64 -10.43 -15.81
C GLU A 94 -0.88 -8.92 -15.88
N LYS A 95 -0.72 -8.30 -17.05
CA LYS A 95 -1.04 -6.87 -17.22
C LYS A 95 -2.50 -6.57 -16.89
N LEU A 96 -3.43 -7.39 -17.37
CA LEU A 96 -4.85 -7.25 -17.06
C LEU A 96 -5.11 -7.36 -15.55
N TRP A 97 -4.46 -8.30 -14.88
CA TRP A 97 -4.56 -8.45 -13.43
C TRP A 97 -4.08 -7.19 -12.70
N TYR A 98 -2.87 -6.70 -13.02
CA TYR A 98 -2.31 -5.47 -12.45
C TYR A 98 -3.16 -4.24 -12.74
N SER A 99 -3.74 -4.13 -13.93
CA SER A 99 -4.65 -3.03 -14.25
C SER A 99 -5.91 -3.07 -13.40
N SER A 100 -6.51 -4.26 -13.26
CA SER A 100 -7.73 -4.45 -12.49
C SER A 100 -7.53 -4.06 -11.03
N ILE A 101 -6.50 -4.60 -10.38
CA ILE A 101 -6.24 -4.34 -8.95
C ILE A 101 -5.89 -2.88 -8.69
N MET A 102 -5.09 -2.25 -9.56
CA MET A 102 -4.71 -0.86 -9.39
C MET A 102 -5.86 0.10 -9.69
N ASN A 103 -6.75 -0.24 -10.63
CA ASN A 103 -7.99 0.50 -10.85
C ASN A 103 -8.88 0.44 -9.59
N THR A 104 -9.13 -0.76 -9.05
CA THR A 104 -9.87 -0.91 -7.79
C THR A 104 -9.24 -0.13 -6.65
N HIS A 105 -7.91 -0.20 -6.50
CA HIS A 105 -7.20 0.56 -5.49
C HIS A 105 -7.42 2.07 -5.62
N ARG A 106 -7.28 2.63 -6.83
CA ARG A 106 -7.50 4.06 -7.10
C ARG A 106 -8.94 4.47 -6.83
N GLN A 107 -9.93 3.65 -7.22
CA GLN A 107 -11.34 3.91 -6.95
C GLN A 107 -11.64 3.96 -5.44
N LEU A 108 -11.16 2.97 -4.69
CA LEU A 108 -11.37 2.90 -3.24
C LEU A 108 -10.60 4.01 -2.50
N ALA A 109 -9.38 4.33 -2.94
CA ALA A 109 -8.61 5.44 -2.38
C ALA A 109 -9.31 6.79 -2.60
N ALA A 110 -9.85 7.03 -3.81
CA ALA A 110 -10.62 8.23 -4.11
C ALA A 110 -11.89 8.34 -3.24
N GLN A 111 -12.59 7.22 -3.01
CA GLN A 111 -13.76 7.18 -2.13
C GLN A 111 -13.39 7.41 -0.66
N GLY A 112 -12.26 6.90 -0.18
CA GLY A 112 -11.77 7.15 1.18
C GLY A 112 -11.32 8.60 1.44
N LEU A 113 -11.00 9.35 0.39
CA LEU A 113 -10.63 10.77 0.46
C LEU A 113 -11.84 11.72 0.43
N GLN A 114 -13.00 11.32 -0.10
CA GLN A 114 -14.17 12.20 -0.20
C GLN A 114 -14.88 12.55 1.12
N PRO A 115 -14.97 11.68 2.16
CA PRO A 115 -15.64 12.01 3.42
C PRO A 115 -15.01 13.16 4.20
N GLN A 116 -13.75 13.51 3.90
CA GLN A 116 -12.99 14.57 4.59
C GLN A 116 -13.07 15.93 3.87
N LEU A 117 -13.44 15.98 2.59
CA LEU A 117 -13.54 17.23 1.82
C LEU A 117 -14.95 17.84 1.84
N GLN A 118 -16.00 17.04 2.12
CA GLN A 118 -17.38 17.51 2.20
C GLN A 118 -17.87 17.85 3.61
N SER A 119 -17.03 17.67 4.64
CA SER A 119 -17.39 17.90 6.05
C SER A 119 -16.75 19.14 6.68
N ARG A 120 -16.11 20.04 5.91
CA ARG A 120 -15.84 21.40 6.40
C ARG A 120 -17.09 22.26 6.16
N PRO A 121 -17.88 22.60 7.20
CA PRO A 121 -18.80 23.72 7.05
C PRO A 121 -17.97 24.95 6.67
N ALA A 122 -18.42 25.64 5.61
CA ALA A 122 -17.97 26.97 5.31
C ALA A 122 -18.32 27.86 6.51
N SER A 123 -17.39 28.04 7.43
CA SER A 123 -17.52 29.07 8.46
C SER A 123 -17.50 30.41 7.76
N HIS A 124 -18.69 31.00 7.67
CA HIS A 124 -18.95 32.32 7.15
C HIS A 124 -18.09 33.39 7.85
N SER A 125 -17.67 34.36 7.04
CA SER A 125 -16.99 35.59 7.38
C SER A 125 -17.75 36.52 8.33
N ALA A 126 -16.99 37.52 8.82
CA ALA A 126 -17.37 38.80 9.45
C ALA A 126 -17.59 38.74 10.98
N VAL A 127 -17.15 39.70 11.80
CA VAL A 127 -16.95 41.14 11.55
C VAL A 127 -15.97 41.78 12.56
N SER A 128 -15.42 42.92 12.15
CA SER A 128 -14.58 43.95 12.77
C SER A 128 -14.64 44.18 14.30
N SER A 129 -13.51 44.57 14.92
CA SER A 129 -13.19 45.97 15.27
C SER A 129 -11.94 46.13 16.16
N SER A 130 -11.31 47.29 15.98
CA SER A 130 -10.08 47.88 16.51
C SER A 130 -9.87 47.88 18.03
N ALA A 131 -8.60 47.91 18.48
CA ALA A 131 -8.10 48.91 19.44
C ALA A 131 -6.56 48.85 19.61
N THR A 132 -5.98 50.04 19.59
CA THR A 132 -4.58 50.45 19.75
C THR A 132 -4.27 50.73 21.22
N VAL A 133 -3.11 50.28 21.76
CA VAL A 133 -2.27 50.85 22.86
C VAL A 133 -1.35 49.72 23.36
N GLU A 134 -0.14 49.87 23.90
CA GLU A 134 0.87 50.91 24.01
C GLU A 134 2.07 50.23 24.74
N SER A 135 3.26 50.75 24.51
CA SER A 135 4.56 50.35 25.08
C SER A 135 4.58 50.08 26.59
N GLY A 136 5.38 49.09 27.02
CA GLY A 136 5.66 48.83 28.44
C GLY A 136 6.92 48.00 28.65
N ASN A 137 8.07 48.67 28.65
CA ASN A 137 9.40 48.15 28.96
C ASN A 137 9.60 48.12 30.49
N TYR A 138 9.99 46.98 31.08
CA TYR A 138 10.74 46.98 32.34
C TYR A 138 11.66 45.75 32.44
N LYS A 139 12.95 46.08 32.55
CA LYS A 139 14.04 45.26 33.07
C LYS A 139 13.70 44.79 34.50
N ASN A 140 14.19 43.62 34.91
CA ASN A 140 15.46 43.51 35.67
C ASN A 140 15.45 42.34 36.69
N SER A 141 16.58 41.60 36.70
CA SER A 141 17.28 41.02 37.86
C SER A 141 16.63 39.95 38.74
N GLY A 142 17.36 38.83 38.94
CA GLY A 142 17.24 38.03 40.15
C GLY A 142 17.74 36.58 40.06
N THR A 143 19.05 36.35 39.99
CA THR A 143 19.68 35.13 40.55
C THR A 143 19.59 35.18 42.09
N PRO A 144 19.48 34.04 42.78
CA PRO A 144 20.67 33.55 43.50
C PRO A 144 20.84 32.02 43.52
N THR A 145 22.09 31.67 43.77
CA THR A 145 22.73 30.40 44.16
C THR A 145 22.14 29.73 45.41
N GLU A 146 22.27 28.39 45.50
CA GLU A 146 22.78 27.58 46.63
C GLU A 146 22.35 26.11 46.39
N ASP A 147 23.28 25.22 46.05
CA ASP A 147 24.00 24.32 46.97
C ASP A 147 23.11 23.37 47.78
N LYS A 148 23.11 22.09 47.38
CA LYS A 148 23.09 20.92 48.26
C LYS A 148 23.43 19.64 47.51
#